data_AF-A0A6G1GEN5-F1
#
_entry.id   AF-A0A6G1GEN5-F1
#
_cell.length_a   1.000
_cell.length_b   1.000
_cell.length_c   1.000
_cell.angle_alpha   90.00
_cell.angle_beta   90.00
_cell.angle_gamma   90.00
#
_symmetry.space_group_name_H-M   'P 1'
#
loop_
_entity.id
_entity.type
_entity.pdbx_description
1 polymer ?
#
loop_
_entity_poly.entity_id
_entity_poly.type
_entity_poly.pdbx_seq_one_letter_code
_entity_poly.pdbx_strand_id
1 'polypeptide(L)'
;MSSSASALESGLHDLSAPFYTPPSSPKPASQSSKSTPTSLHHPDPQPSTGHFTTISVRPATLPIRSTSRTILFPTCHYNRPPKIAAGFSMLNLAAYPPSPSTSLEDSPQTPSTANDASLPLRANLVGSEITAASMRLTAETWGRGAMYAAAGTWIEHKDGAKQCWFGQFDSRQVKKRRWRRRGEKNTGNQALVSHGEGRQLLTPPRTPVSPSVRPVAGREHTERCPTCGQPAPKRVVERGWADQSTESRPTTPLPNSRAAPTRMETSTTMASSISTSSTAPSTLSTTLSDLTVSDSTATGMNSLDGSPLSPREPRLRQPRRNVYEKWVKLPFPQPEGRPPEIICWLNRVNFPARRRSERRPRRLFAKVEGVESSHFRAVLDASGLDDRTDRGGMDHNPSFDDESPVGASMCWIGYPHGKKCVDSGVIEATFGLDEQEDDEYDQLVRVDFKDGWFTKPPTVLAALSGFDADRDGDLRVRVEVQWVDTEGFICRLGSWGGGRLKECWASWVALGS
;
A
#
# COMPACT_ATOMS: atom_id res chain seq x y z
N MET A 1 -4.71 59.79 41.07
CA MET A 1 -5.47 60.96 41.55
C MET A 1 -5.72 61.87 40.37
N SER A 2 -7.00 62.18 40.09
CA SER A 2 -7.51 63.35 39.34
C SER A 2 -7.11 63.48 37.85
N SER A 3 -7.93 63.91 36.90
CA SER A 3 -9.38 64.10 36.78
C SER A 3 -9.67 64.31 35.30
N SER A 4 -10.88 63.92 34.93
CA SER A 4 -11.68 64.31 33.77
C SER A 4 -11.81 65.84 33.62
N ALA A 5 -12.03 66.35 32.40
CA ALA A 5 -13.04 67.38 32.14
C ALA A 5 -13.26 67.63 30.63
N SER A 6 -14.53 67.89 30.35
CA SER A 6 -15.29 67.99 29.10
C SER A 6 -15.65 69.45 28.75
N ALA A 7 -15.94 69.75 27.47
CA ALA A 7 -16.90 70.77 26.99
C ALA A 7 -16.99 70.66 25.44
N LEU A 8 -18.15 70.38 24.80
CA LEU A 8 -19.40 71.12 24.56
C LEU A 8 -19.37 72.07 23.34
N GLU A 9 -20.37 71.82 22.47
CA GLU A 9 -21.09 72.71 21.54
C GLU A 9 -20.42 73.32 20.29
N SER A 10 -20.89 72.90 19.12
CA SER A 10 -21.85 73.70 18.32
C SER A 10 -22.22 72.94 17.03
N GLY A 11 -23.53 72.88 16.75
CA GLY A 11 -24.05 72.35 15.50
C GLY A 11 -24.05 73.38 14.38
N LEU A 12 -24.05 72.91 13.13
CA LEU A 12 -24.81 73.54 12.06
C LEU A 12 -25.03 72.51 10.94
N HIS A 13 -26.26 72.48 10.44
CA HIS A 13 -26.69 71.68 9.30
C HIS A 13 -25.97 72.11 8.03
N ASP A 14 -25.55 71.14 7.20
CA ASP A 14 -25.49 71.37 5.76
C ASP A 14 -25.92 70.13 4.97
N LEU A 15 -26.87 70.37 4.07
CA LEU A 15 -27.51 69.40 3.19
C LEU A 15 -26.78 69.42 1.85
N SER A 16 -25.85 68.49 1.65
CA SER A 16 -25.24 68.25 0.34
C SER A 16 -25.56 66.84 -0.13
N ALA A 17 -26.35 66.76 -1.20
CA ALA A 17 -26.74 65.55 -1.90
C ALA A 17 -25.53 64.75 -2.43
N PRO A 18 -25.55 63.40 -2.40
CA PRO A 18 -24.50 62.61 -3.03
C PRO A 18 -24.72 62.53 -4.55
N PHE A 19 -23.65 62.81 -5.28
CA PHE A 19 -23.51 62.55 -6.71
C PHE A 19 -23.73 61.06 -7.01
N TYR A 20 -24.66 60.79 -7.91
CA TYR A 20 -24.90 59.47 -8.49
C TYR A 20 -23.77 59.12 -9.45
N THR A 21 -22.82 58.29 -9.03
CA THR A 21 -21.86 57.64 -9.95
C THR A 21 -22.52 56.42 -10.59
N PRO A 22 -22.55 56.32 -11.94
CA PRO A 22 -23.09 55.14 -12.59
C PRO A 22 -22.23 53.90 -12.28
N PRO A 23 -22.84 52.71 -12.09
CA PRO A 23 -22.11 51.47 -11.87
C PRO A 23 -21.28 51.14 -13.11
N SER A 24 -19.96 51.05 -12.90
CA SER A 24 -19.04 50.52 -13.91
C SER A 24 -19.38 49.06 -14.19
N SER A 25 -19.68 48.77 -15.45
CA SER A 25 -20.00 47.42 -15.92
C SER A 25 -18.86 46.44 -15.58
N PRO A 26 -19.13 45.28 -14.96
CA PRO A 26 -18.10 44.30 -14.69
C PRO A 26 -17.54 43.76 -16.01
N LYS A 27 -16.25 44.00 -16.21
CA LYS A 27 -15.47 43.47 -17.32
C LYS A 27 -15.55 41.93 -17.29
N PRO A 28 -16.00 41.23 -18.34
CA PRO A 28 -16.08 39.79 -18.34
C PRO A 28 -14.67 39.21 -18.16
N ALA A 29 -14.41 38.60 -17.01
CA ALA A 29 -13.22 37.82 -16.78
C ALA A 29 -13.28 36.61 -17.72
N SER A 30 -12.51 36.67 -18.81
CA SER A 30 -12.26 35.53 -19.69
C SER A 30 -11.59 34.42 -18.85
N GLN A 31 -12.41 33.53 -18.30
CA GLN A 31 -11.97 32.32 -17.61
C GLN A 31 -11.48 31.35 -18.68
N SER A 32 -10.20 31.49 -19.05
CA SER A 32 -9.46 30.44 -19.77
C SER A 32 -9.55 29.17 -18.93
N SER A 33 -10.33 28.20 -19.38
CA SER A 33 -10.45 26.88 -18.78
C SER A 33 -9.08 26.18 -18.82
N LYS A 34 -8.27 26.35 -17.76
CA LYS A 34 -7.01 25.61 -17.60
C LYS A 34 -7.36 24.14 -17.43
N SER A 35 -7.06 23.33 -18.44
CA SER A 35 -7.19 21.88 -18.36
C SER A 35 -6.35 21.37 -17.20
N THR A 36 -6.97 20.68 -16.24
CA THR A 36 -6.25 20.06 -15.11
C THR A 36 -5.18 19.11 -15.64
N PRO A 37 -3.91 19.24 -15.18
CA PRO A 37 -2.85 18.36 -15.64
C PRO A 37 -3.19 16.90 -15.31
N THR A 38 -3.06 16.03 -16.30
CA THR A 38 -3.39 14.60 -16.16
C THR A 38 -2.30 13.83 -15.41
N SER A 39 -1.06 14.31 -15.47
CA SER A 39 0.09 13.73 -14.78
C SER A 39 0.94 14.83 -14.13
N LEU A 40 1.58 14.48 -13.01
CA LEU A 40 2.52 15.34 -12.30
C LEU A 40 3.78 14.55 -11.96
N HIS A 41 4.94 15.07 -12.34
CA HIS A 41 6.24 14.53 -11.96
C HIS A 41 6.97 15.53 -11.06
N HIS A 42 7.46 15.09 -9.91
CA HIS A 42 8.32 15.93 -9.08
C HIS A 42 9.74 15.94 -9.66
N PRO A 43 10.29 17.10 -10.07
CA PRO A 43 11.59 17.15 -10.72
C PRO A 43 12.73 16.77 -9.76
N ASP A 44 12.60 17.11 -8.48
CA ASP A 44 13.66 16.85 -7.51
C ASP A 44 13.66 15.40 -7.04
N PRO A 45 14.76 14.66 -7.31
CA PRO A 45 14.86 13.28 -6.89
C PRO A 45 15.03 13.19 -5.37
N GLN A 46 14.60 12.09 -4.77
CA GLN A 46 14.69 11.86 -3.32
C GLN A 46 15.58 10.66 -3.01
N PRO A 47 16.42 10.69 -1.96
CA PRO A 47 17.10 9.48 -1.48
C PRO A 47 16.10 8.37 -1.16
N SER A 48 16.48 7.12 -1.44
CA SER A 48 15.65 5.98 -1.09
C SER A 48 15.50 5.84 0.42
N THR A 49 14.25 5.88 0.88
CA THR A 49 13.86 5.60 2.26
C THR A 49 12.95 4.37 2.36
N GLY A 50 12.68 3.68 1.24
CA GLY A 50 11.67 2.62 1.18
C GLY A 50 10.22 3.11 1.23
N HIS A 51 9.97 4.42 1.22
CA HIS A 51 8.64 5.03 1.31
C HIS A 51 8.43 6.21 0.34
N PHE A 52 7.23 6.31 -0.23
CA PHE A 52 6.83 7.40 -1.12
C PHE A 52 5.36 7.73 -0.88
N THR A 53 5.03 9.02 -0.83
CA THR A 53 3.65 9.50 -0.78
C THR A 53 3.42 10.55 -1.86
N THR A 54 2.30 10.47 -2.57
CA THR A 54 1.92 11.51 -3.55
C THR A 54 1.68 12.85 -2.88
N ILE A 55 1.38 12.88 -1.58
CA ILE A 55 1.18 14.11 -0.80
C ILE A 55 2.48 14.93 -0.71
N SER A 56 3.64 14.28 -0.77
CA SER A 56 4.94 14.96 -0.80
C SER A 56 5.22 15.69 -2.12
N VAL A 57 4.42 15.40 -3.16
CA VAL A 57 4.57 15.97 -4.50
C VAL A 57 3.45 16.96 -4.83
N ARG A 58 2.29 16.83 -4.18
CA ARG A 58 1.11 17.69 -4.40
C ARG A 58 0.15 17.63 -3.21
N PRO A 59 -0.69 18.66 -3.01
CA PRO A 59 -1.74 18.59 -2.00
C PRO A 59 -2.77 17.51 -2.34
N ALA A 60 -3.33 16.90 -1.29
CA ALA A 60 -4.36 15.87 -1.43
C ALA A 60 -5.69 16.41 -1.99
N THR A 61 -5.93 17.74 -1.94
CA THR A 61 -7.17 18.39 -2.39
C THR A 61 -7.37 18.37 -3.90
N LEU A 62 -6.31 18.12 -4.68
CA LEU A 62 -6.35 18.14 -6.14
C LEU A 62 -6.15 16.72 -6.69
N PRO A 63 -7.22 16.03 -7.14
CA PRO A 63 -7.06 14.69 -7.70
C PRO A 63 -6.25 14.74 -9.01
N ILE A 64 -5.29 13.83 -9.15
CA ILE A 64 -4.46 13.71 -10.36
C ILE A 64 -4.41 12.24 -10.77
N ARG A 65 -4.42 11.96 -12.08
CA ARG A 65 -4.39 10.58 -12.58
C ARG A 65 -3.04 9.90 -12.38
N SER A 66 -1.94 10.62 -12.46
CA SER A 66 -0.60 10.04 -12.27
C SER A 66 0.30 11.00 -11.49
N THR A 67 1.01 10.47 -10.50
CA THR A 67 2.01 11.21 -9.72
C THR A 67 3.26 10.35 -9.61
N SER A 68 4.41 10.93 -9.99
CA SER A 68 5.68 10.21 -9.99
C SER A 68 6.82 11.03 -9.38
N ARG A 69 7.83 10.32 -8.89
CA ARG A 69 9.08 10.90 -8.38
C ARG A 69 10.26 10.00 -8.71
N THR A 70 11.40 10.60 -8.99
CA THR A 70 12.68 9.88 -9.11
C THR A 70 13.23 9.59 -7.72
N ILE A 71 13.57 8.34 -7.45
CA ILE A 71 14.19 7.87 -6.21
C ILE A 71 15.65 7.54 -6.50
N LEU A 72 16.58 8.08 -5.71
CA LEU A 72 18.01 7.83 -5.80
C LEU A 72 18.40 6.67 -4.90
N PHE A 73 19.10 5.70 -5.45
CA PHE A 73 19.72 4.64 -4.67
C PHE A 73 21.01 5.15 -4.01
N PRO A 74 21.46 4.53 -2.91
CA PRO A 74 22.75 4.86 -2.31
C PRO A 74 23.88 4.72 -3.33
N THR A 75 24.77 5.72 -3.39
CA THR A 75 25.85 5.77 -4.38
C THR A 75 26.76 4.54 -4.29
N CYS A 76 27.06 3.94 -5.44
CA CYS A 76 27.91 2.74 -5.55
C CYS A 76 27.42 1.50 -4.80
N HIS A 77 26.14 1.46 -4.38
CA HIS A 77 25.56 0.26 -3.77
C HIS A 77 25.23 -0.81 -4.82
N TYR A 78 24.75 -0.39 -6.00
CA TYR A 78 24.40 -1.25 -7.11
C TYR A 78 25.32 -1.01 -8.31
N ASN A 79 25.75 -2.10 -8.96
CA ASN A 79 26.47 -2.08 -10.24
C ASN A 79 25.56 -2.40 -11.44
N ARG A 80 24.32 -2.79 -11.17
CA ARG A 80 23.26 -3.12 -12.11
C ARG A 80 21.92 -2.70 -11.51
N PRO A 81 20.88 -2.44 -12.32
CA PRO A 81 19.55 -2.15 -11.81
C PRO A 81 19.08 -3.20 -10.77
N PRO A 82 18.69 -2.80 -9.55
CA PRO A 82 18.13 -3.73 -8.59
C PRO A 82 16.75 -4.24 -9.04
N LYS A 83 16.32 -5.36 -8.47
CA LYS A 83 14.93 -5.81 -8.55
C LYS A 83 14.13 -5.10 -7.46
N ILE A 84 12.90 -4.72 -7.78
CA ILE A 84 12.03 -3.95 -6.89
C ILE A 84 10.71 -4.70 -6.70
N ALA A 85 10.28 -4.87 -5.45
CA ALA A 85 8.88 -5.15 -5.12
C ALA A 85 8.32 -3.93 -4.40
N ALA A 86 7.19 -3.41 -4.87
CA ALA A 86 6.52 -2.26 -4.29
C ALA A 86 5.05 -2.56 -4.05
N GLY A 87 4.52 -2.12 -2.90
CA GLY A 87 3.12 -2.29 -2.51
C GLY A 87 2.52 -0.98 -2.00
N PHE A 88 1.20 -0.84 -2.10
CA PHE A 88 0.50 0.32 -1.54
C PHE A 88 0.48 0.26 -0.01
N SER A 89 0.93 1.33 0.65
CA SER A 89 0.69 1.53 2.08
C SER A 89 -0.50 2.46 2.35
N MET A 90 -0.95 3.22 1.36
CA MET A 90 -2.11 4.11 1.49
C MET A 90 -2.81 4.28 0.14
N LEU A 91 -4.15 4.29 0.15
CA LEU A 91 -4.99 4.63 -0.98
C LEU A 91 -6.08 5.60 -0.55
N ASN A 92 -6.24 6.71 -1.28
CA ASN A 92 -7.38 7.62 -1.20
C ASN A 92 -7.91 7.82 -2.62
N LEU A 93 -8.88 6.98 -2.97
CA LEU A 93 -9.51 6.93 -4.28
C LEU A 93 -10.98 7.30 -4.17
N ALA A 94 -11.41 8.28 -4.94
CA ALA A 94 -12.82 8.60 -5.07
C ALA A 94 -13.38 8.13 -6.42
N ALA A 95 -14.67 7.83 -6.41
CA ALA A 95 -15.45 7.81 -7.63
C ALA A 95 -15.72 9.28 -8.00
N TYR A 96 -15.01 9.81 -9.02
CA TYR A 96 -15.11 11.23 -9.38
C TYR A 96 -16.53 11.59 -9.84
N PRO A 97 -17.33 12.41 -9.13
CA PRO A 97 -18.67 12.74 -9.64
C PRO A 97 -18.58 13.31 -11.05
N PRO A 98 -19.56 13.04 -11.95
CA PRO A 98 -19.56 13.66 -13.26
C PRO A 98 -19.37 15.16 -13.06
N SER A 99 -18.35 15.71 -13.72
CA SER A 99 -17.98 17.12 -13.61
C SER A 99 -19.27 17.96 -13.66
N PRO A 100 -19.49 18.93 -12.75
CA PRO A 100 -20.66 19.78 -12.81
C PRO A 100 -20.66 20.38 -14.21
N SER A 101 -21.62 19.95 -15.02
CA SER A 101 -21.74 20.32 -16.42
C SER A 101 -21.67 21.84 -16.50
N THR A 102 -20.55 22.33 -17.04
CA THR A 102 -20.29 23.73 -17.30
C THR A 102 -21.09 24.10 -18.54
N SER A 103 -22.40 24.22 -18.37
CA SER A 103 -23.30 24.96 -19.26
C SER A 103 -24.64 25.14 -18.55
N LEU A 104 -24.66 26.15 -17.70
CA LEU A 104 -25.86 26.75 -17.15
C LEU A 104 -26.53 27.58 -18.25
N GLU A 105 -27.05 26.97 -19.32
CA GLU A 105 -27.96 27.66 -20.26
C GLU A 105 -29.04 26.69 -20.77
N ASP A 106 -30.20 26.75 -20.11
CA ASP A 106 -31.54 26.78 -20.69
C ASP A 106 -31.94 25.72 -21.71
N SER A 107 -31.87 24.45 -21.32
CA SER A 107 -32.77 23.45 -21.91
C SER A 107 -33.45 22.66 -20.79
N PRO A 108 -34.80 22.73 -20.66
CA PRO A 108 -35.57 21.91 -19.74
C PRO A 108 -35.65 20.49 -20.30
N GLN A 109 -34.50 19.81 -20.35
CA GLN A 109 -34.47 18.37 -20.54
C GLN A 109 -34.71 17.74 -19.18
N THR A 110 -35.79 16.97 -19.12
CA THR A 110 -36.14 16.01 -18.06
C THR A 110 -34.89 15.41 -17.40
N PRO A 111 -34.87 15.19 -16.07
CA PRO A 111 -33.80 14.48 -15.36
C PRO A 111 -33.72 13.03 -15.85
N SER A 112 -33.16 12.83 -17.04
CA SER A 112 -32.90 11.54 -17.63
C SER A 112 -31.76 10.93 -16.83
N THR A 113 -32.10 10.02 -15.90
CA THR A 113 -31.54 8.66 -15.77
C THR A 113 -30.04 8.40 -16.02
N ALA A 114 -29.18 9.41 -16.05
CA ALA A 114 -27.73 9.33 -15.86
C ALA A 114 -27.34 8.91 -14.43
N ASN A 115 -28.37 8.61 -13.64
CA ASN A 115 -28.35 8.09 -12.29
C ASN A 115 -27.69 6.70 -12.23
N ASP A 116 -26.88 6.53 -11.20
CA ASP A 116 -26.78 5.30 -10.41
C ASP A 116 -25.68 4.27 -10.73
N ALA A 117 -24.71 4.59 -11.58
CA ALA A 117 -23.48 3.79 -11.68
C ALA A 117 -22.36 4.39 -10.81
N SER A 118 -21.89 3.64 -9.81
CA SER A 118 -20.64 3.93 -9.13
C SER A 118 -19.49 3.78 -10.11
N LEU A 119 -18.54 4.71 -10.06
CA LEU A 119 -17.42 4.75 -10.99
C LEU A 119 -16.33 3.75 -10.60
N PRO A 120 -15.51 3.30 -11.56
CA PRO A 120 -14.44 2.36 -11.26
C PRO A 120 -13.42 2.99 -10.31
N LEU A 121 -12.95 2.20 -9.34
CA LEU A 121 -11.82 2.56 -8.49
C LEU A 121 -10.60 1.75 -8.91
N ARG A 122 -9.58 2.47 -9.37
CA ARG A 122 -8.40 1.89 -10.00
C ARG A 122 -7.16 2.56 -9.44
N ALA A 123 -6.15 1.78 -9.10
CA ALA A 123 -4.85 2.29 -8.69
C ALA A 123 -3.75 1.30 -9.06
N ASN A 124 -2.59 1.82 -9.46
CA ASN A 124 -1.41 1.05 -9.83
C ASN A 124 -0.16 1.73 -9.28
N LEU A 125 0.75 0.95 -8.71
CA LEU A 125 2.04 1.40 -8.20
C LEU A 125 3.14 0.70 -9.01
N VAL A 126 3.94 1.49 -9.73
CA VAL A 126 4.93 0.96 -10.68
C VAL A 126 6.29 1.62 -10.46
N GLY A 127 7.31 0.80 -10.28
CA GLY A 127 8.71 1.20 -10.46
C GLY A 127 9.09 1.06 -11.93
N SER A 128 9.59 2.15 -12.52
CA SER A 128 10.01 2.24 -13.93
C SER A 128 11.38 2.92 -14.02
N GLU A 129 12.00 2.91 -15.20
CA GLU A 129 13.31 3.56 -15.42
C GLU A 129 14.38 3.17 -14.37
N ILE A 130 14.40 1.88 -13.99
CA ILE A 130 15.28 1.38 -12.94
C ILE A 130 16.70 1.29 -13.50
N THR A 131 17.61 2.05 -12.92
CA THR A 131 19.05 2.06 -13.18
C THR A 131 19.81 1.59 -11.94
N ALA A 132 21.14 1.51 -11.99
CA ALA A 132 21.94 1.25 -10.80
C ALA A 132 21.94 2.43 -9.80
N ALA A 133 21.55 3.63 -10.23
CA ALA A 133 21.60 4.85 -9.42
C ALA A 133 20.21 5.36 -9.00
N SER A 134 19.15 4.95 -9.70
CA SER A 134 17.82 5.50 -9.47
C SER A 134 16.69 4.62 -10.00
N MET A 135 15.46 4.94 -9.62
CA MET A 135 14.24 4.48 -10.28
C MET A 135 13.20 5.61 -10.32
N ARG A 136 12.22 5.53 -11.22
CA ARG A 136 11.02 6.37 -11.20
C ARG A 136 9.86 5.59 -10.60
N LEU A 137 9.40 6.01 -9.42
CA LEU A 137 8.22 5.44 -8.78
C LEU A 137 6.98 6.24 -9.17
N THR A 138 5.96 5.56 -9.68
CA THR A 138 4.72 6.18 -10.18
C THR A 138 3.52 5.54 -9.48
N ALA A 139 2.68 6.36 -8.86
CA ALA A 139 1.33 6.00 -8.47
C ALA A 139 0.35 6.58 -9.50
N GLU A 140 -0.56 5.75 -10.01
CA GLU A 140 -1.50 6.17 -11.03
C GLU A 140 -2.89 5.54 -10.85
N THR A 141 -3.90 6.20 -11.40
CA THR A 141 -5.27 5.76 -11.56
C THR A 141 -5.70 5.93 -13.02
N TRP A 142 -6.72 5.19 -13.46
CA TRP A 142 -7.22 5.25 -14.83
C TRP A 142 -8.73 5.05 -14.89
N GLY A 143 -9.31 5.31 -16.06
CA GLY A 143 -10.76 5.40 -16.22
C GLY A 143 -11.31 6.67 -15.57
N ARG A 144 -12.44 6.53 -14.87
CA ARG A 144 -13.13 7.63 -14.18
C ARG A 144 -12.82 7.73 -12.68
N GLY A 145 -11.85 6.95 -12.20
CA GLY A 145 -11.36 7.07 -10.81
C GLY A 145 -10.57 8.35 -10.61
N ALA A 146 -10.66 8.92 -9.40
CA ALA A 146 -9.84 10.04 -8.97
C ALA A 146 -8.95 9.62 -7.79
N MET A 147 -7.65 9.91 -7.88
CA MET A 147 -6.69 9.63 -6.82
C MET A 147 -6.33 10.93 -6.12
N TYR A 148 -6.81 11.10 -4.89
CA TYR A 148 -6.52 12.24 -4.03
C TYR A 148 -5.14 12.07 -3.39
N ALA A 149 -4.85 10.86 -2.91
CA ALA A 149 -3.55 10.50 -2.39
C ALA A 149 -3.27 8.99 -2.55
N ALA A 150 -1.99 8.64 -2.65
CA ALA A 150 -1.52 7.27 -2.51
C ALA A 150 -0.14 7.28 -1.84
N ALA A 151 0.17 6.21 -1.12
CA ALA A 151 1.52 5.95 -0.65
C ALA A 151 1.93 4.53 -0.99
N GLY A 152 3.22 4.35 -1.23
CA GLY A 152 3.84 3.08 -1.54
C GLY A 152 5.07 2.85 -0.68
N THR A 153 5.32 1.58 -0.39
CA THR A 153 6.58 1.09 0.15
C THR A 153 7.24 0.15 -0.85
N TRP A 154 8.55 0.03 -0.82
CA TRP A 154 9.29 -0.91 -1.68
C TRP A 154 10.51 -1.51 -0.99
N ILE A 155 10.92 -2.66 -1.52
CA ILE A 155 12.17 -3.33 -1.19
C ILE A 155 13.05 -3.38 -2.43
N GLU A 156 14.32 -3.05 -2.22
CA GLU A 156 15.38 -3.12 -3.21
C GLU A 156 16.18 -4.39 -3.01
N HIS A 157 16.43 -5.12 -4.09
CA HIS A 157 17.26 -6.30 -4.05
C HIS A 157 18.32 -6.27 -5.14
N LYS A 158 19.56 -6.42 -4.70
CA LYS A 158 20.73 -6.41 -5.58
C LYS A 158 20.61 -7.50 -6.64
N ASP A 159 20.92 -7.14 -7.89
CA ASP A 159 20.98 -8.12 -8.96
C ASP A 159 21.98 -9.24 -8.62
N GLY A 160 21.59 -10.49 -8.89
CA GLY A 160 22.39 -11.68 -8.58
C GLY A 160 22.48 -12.07 -7.10
N ALA A 161 21.83 -11.36 -6.17
CA ALA A 161 21.76 -11.85 -4.79
C ALA A 161 20.99 -13.18 -4.76
N LYS A 162 21.62 -14.21 -4.18
CA LYS A 162 21.19 -15.61 -4.31
C LYS A 162 20.09 -16.01 -3.32
N GLN A 163 19.79 -15.16 -2.35
CA GLN A 163 18.98 -15.53 -1.20
C GLN A 163 17.53 -15.04 -1.29
N CYS A 164 17.24 -13.94 -1.97
CA CYS A 164 15.86 -13.46 -2.06
C CYS A 164 15.36 -13.49 -3.50
N TRP A 165 14.07 -13.75 -3.64
CA TRP A 165 13.37 -13.84 -4.92
C TRP A 165 12.20 -12.89 -4.92
N PHE A 166 11.94 -12.34 -6.09
CA PHE A 166 10.91 -11.34 -6.31
C PHE A 166 10.07 -11.78 -7.49
N GLY A 167 8.79 -11.47 -7.42
CA GLY A 167 7.94 -11.59 -8.58
C GLY A 167 6.65 -10.81 -8.44
N GLN A 168 5.90 -10.82 -9.52
CA GLN A 168 4.60 -10.19 -9.60
C GLN A 168 3.60 -11.21 -10.13
N PHE A 169 2.40 -11.17 -9.56
CA PHE A 169 1.26 -11.91 -10.02
C PHE A 169 0.13 -10.95 -10.36
N ASP A 170 -0.40 -11.06 -11.58
CA ASP A 170 -1.50 -10.24 -12.08
C ASP A 170 -2.67 -11.16 -12.41
N SER A 171 -3.86 -10.85 -11.89
CA SER A 171 -5.08 -11.62 -12.16
C SER A 171 -5.41 -11.71 -13.65
N ARG A 172 -4.98 -10.74 -14.47
CA ARG A 172 -5.11 -10.73 -15.94
C ARG A 172 -4.30 -11.83 -16.62
N GLN A 173 -3.29 -12.38 -15.95
CA GLN A 173 -2.48 -13.49 -16.46
C GLN A 173 -3.15 -14.85 -16.25
N VAL A 174 -4.22 -14.93 -15.46
CA VAL A 174 -4.93 -16.20 -15.20
C VAL A 174 -6.15 -16.29 -16.10
N LYS A 175 -6.18 -17.31 -16.96
CA LYS A 175 -7.43 -17.71 -17.61
C LYS A 175 -8.44 -18.06 -16.52
N LYS A 176 -9.56 -17.34 -16.45
CA LYS A 176 -10.62 -17.57 -15.46
C LYS A 176 -11.00 -19.06 -15.48
N ARG A 177 -10.57 -19.83 -14.48
CA ARG A 177 -11.02 -21.21 -14.32
C ARG A 177 -12.50 -21.13 -13.99
N ARG A 178 -13.36 -21.48 -14.95
CA ARG A 178 -14.80 -21.64 -14.70
C ARG A 178 -14.92 -22.75 -13.66
N TRP A 179 -15.29 -22.41 -12.43
CA TRP A 179 -15.58 -23.36 -11.37
C TRP A 179 -16.66 -24.33 -11.88
N ARG A 180 -16.24 -25.48 -12.41
CA ARG A 180 -17.14 -26.59 -12.74
C ARG A 180 -17.55 -27.22 -11.42
N ARG A 181 -18.86 -27.44 -11.22
CA ARG A 181 -19.38 -28.06 -10.00
C ARG A 181 -18.67 -29.40 -9.79
N ARG A 182 -18.14 -29.63 -8.59
CA ARG A 182 -17.55 -30.90 -8.16
C ARG A 182 -18.62 -31.99 -8.35
N GLY A 183 -18.53 -32.75 -9.45
CA GLY A 183 -19.56 -33.66 -9.94
C GLY A 183 -19.57 -33.84 -11.46
N GLU A 184 -19.08 -32.85 -12.22
CA GLU A 184 -18.87 -33.00 -13.66
C GLU A 184 -17.56 -33.77 -13.90
N LYS A 185 -17.67 -35.09 -14.12
CA LYS A 185 -16.51 -35.98 -14.33
C LYS A 185 -15.69 -35.48 -15.52
N ASN A 186 -14.45 -35.09 -15.25
CA ASN A 186 -13.53 -34.52 -16.22
C ASN A 186 -12.80 -35.65 -16.95
N THR A 187 -13.30 -36.07 -18.12
CA THR A 187 -12.65 -37.09 -18.98
C THR A 187 -11.63 -36.49 -19.97
N GLY A 188 -11.34 -35.18 -19.90
CA GLY A 188 -10.40 -34.51 -20.80
C GLY A 188 -9.06 -34.17 -20.13
N ASN A 189 -7.99 -34.80 -20.60
CA ASN A 189 -6.59 -34.54 -20.25
C ASN A 189 -6.23 -33.04 -20.21
N GLN A 190 -5.62 -32.60 -19.11
CA GLN A 190 -4.94 -31.29 -19.02
C GLN A 190 -3.42 -31.48 -19.05
N ALA A 191 -2.80 -31.12 -20.16
CA ALA A 191 -1.39 -30.75 -20.23
C ALA A 191 -1.23 -29.69 -21.34
N LEU A 192 -1.27 -28.41 -20.96
CA LEU A 192 -0.68 -27.35 -21.77
C LEU A 192 -0.33 -26.16 -20.86
N VAL A 193 0.88 -26.19 -20.31
CA VAL A 193 1.55 -25.00 -19.78
C VAL A 193 2.38 -24.45 -20.94
N SER A 194 2.02 -23.28 -21.44
CA SER A 194 2.78 -22.56 -22.45
C SER A 194 4.10 -22.07 -21.87
N HIS A 195 5.22 -22.63 -22.34
CA HIS A 195 6.56 -22.10 -22.13
C HIS A 195 6.73 -20.80 -22.93
N GLY A 196 6.98 -19.69 -22.23
CA GLY A 196 7.56 -18.49 -22.81
C GLY A 196 9.04 -18.44 -22.44
N GLU A 197 9.88 -19.11 -23.21
CA GLU A 197 11.34 -18.99 -23.08
C GLU A 197 11.81 -17.73 -23.80
N GLY A 198 12.38 -16.80 -23.04
CA GLY A 198 13.16 -15.69 -23.58
C GLY A 198 14.49 -16.23 -24.12
N ARG A 199 14.65 -16.21 -25.44
CA ARG A 199 15.94 -16.42 -26.15
C ARG A 199 16.98 -15.42 -25.63
N GLN A 200 17.96 -15.89 -24.87
CA GLN A 200 19.25 -15.20 -24.75
C GLN A 200 20.13 -15.62 -25.93
N LEU A 201 20.53 -14.65 -26.74
CA LEU A 201 21.49 -14.81 -27.82
C LEU A 201 22.88 -15.07 -27.24
N LEU A 202 23.44 -16.25 -27.48
CA LEU A 202 24.84 -16.58 -27.21
C LEU A 202 25.72 -15.93 -28.29
N THR A 203 26.57 -14.98 -27.89
CA THR A 203 27.70 -14.50 -28.71
C THR A 203 28.91 -15.44 -28.60
N PRO A 204 29.65 -15.67 -29.69
CA PRO A 204 30.80 -16.58 -29.71
C PRO A 204 32.05 -16.00 -29.02
N PRO A 205 33.01 -16.84 -28.63
CA PRO A 205 34.23 -16.42 -27.93
C PRO A 205 35.19 -15.69 -28.87
N ARG A 206 35.74 -14.56 -28.41
CA ARG A 206 36.85 -13.84 -29.07
C ARG A 206 38.20 -14.45 -28.66
N THR A 207 39.05 -14.63 -29.65
CA THR A 207 40.47 -15.03 -29.58
C THR A 207 41.35 -14.03 -28.81
N PRO A 208 42.48 -14.48 -28.23
CA PRO A 208 43.38 -13.64 -27.47
C PRO A 208 44.28 -12.80 -28.39
N VAL A 209 44.45 -11.52 -28.05
CA VAL A 209 45.43 -10.61 -28.68
C VAL A 209 46.53 -10.32 -27.68
N SER A 210 47.79 -10.47 -28.12
CA SER A 210 49.02 -10.23 -27.37
C SER A 210 49.21 -8.77 -26.93
N PRO A 211 50.00 -8.50 -25.86
CA PRO A 211 50.11 -7.16 -25.29
C PRO A 211 51.13 -6.29 -26.04
N SER A 212 50.70 -5.08 -26.40
CA SER A 212 51.59 -3.99 -26.83
C SER A 212 51.97 -3.14 -25.62
N VAL A 213 53.28 -3.03 -25.39
CA VAL A 213 53.92 -2.15 -24.40
C VAL A 213 53.77 -0.68 -24.82
N ARG A 214 53.35 0.21 -23.90
CA ARG A 214 53.46 1.69 -24.00
C ARG A 214 53.40 2.35 -22.60
N PRO A 215 53.86 3.62 -22.48
CA PRO A 215 54.81 4.05 -21.46
C PRO A 215 54.18 4.64 -20.19
N VAL A 216 55.00 4.67 -19.15
CA VAL A 216 54.77 5.29 -17.84
C VAL A 216 54.65 6.81 -17.99
N ALA A 217 53.52 7.37 -17.56
CA ALA A 217 53.36 8.81 -17.34
C ALA A 217 52.49 9.08 -16.10
N GLY A 218 53.01 9.92 -15.20
CA GLY A 218 52.31 10.78 -14.23
C GLY A 218 51.21 10.19 -13.36
N ARG A 219 51.54 9.81 -12.11
CA ARG A 219 50.55 9.57 -11.05
C ARG A 219 49.93 10.90 -10.59
N GLU A 220 48.70 11.17 -11.00
CA GLU A 220 47.79 12.02 -10.22
C GLU A 220 46.90 11.13 -9.35
N HIS A 221 46.96 11.32 -8.04
CA HIS A 221 46.12 10.63 -7.06
C HIS A 221 44.69 11.20 -7.11
N THR A 222 43.85 10.68 -7.99
CA THR A 222 42.38 10.87 -7.86
C THR A 222 41.84 9.78 -6.94
N GLU A 223 41.32 10.17 -5.77
CA GLU A 223 40.59 9.27 -4.88
C GLU A 223 39.37 8.69 -5.61
N ARG A 224 39.42 7.39 -5.87
CA ARG A 224 38.32 6.62 -6.46
C ARG A 224 37.60 5.87 -5.35
N CYS A 225 36.29 5.73 -5.46
CA CYS A 225 35.53 4.94 -4.50
C CYS A 225 36.06 3.49 -4.49
N PRO A 226 36.45 2.95 -3.31
CA PRO A 226 37.10 1.63 -3.21
C PRO A 226 36.20 0.48 -3.68
N THR A 227 34.87 0.65 -3.65
CA THR A 227 33.91 -0.40 -4.02
C THR A 227 33.59 -0.45 -5.52
N CYS A 228 33.55 0.71 -6.19
CA CYS A 228 33.08 0.81 -7.58
C CYS A 228 34.11 1.39 -8.56
N GLY A 229 35.26 1.88 -8.08
CA GLY A 229 36.33 2.46 -8.90
C GLY A 229 35.95 3.77 -9.61
N GLN A 230 34.77 4.31 -9.35
CA GLN A 230 34.27 5.57 -9.90
C GLN A 230 35.00 6.76 -9.23
N PRO A 231 35.36 7.81 -10.00
CA PRO A 231 35.94 9.02 -9.44
C PRO A 231 34.93 9.72 -8.52
N ALA A 232 35.39 10.22 -7.37
CA ALA A 232 34.53 10.97 -6.46
C ALA A 232 33.89 12.19 -7.20
N PRO A 233 32.58 12.47 -7.01
CA PRO A 233 31.96 13.62 -7.64
C PRO A 233 32.67 14.89 -7.18
N LYS A 234 33.07 15.74 -8.13
CA LYS A 234 33.72 17.03 -7.85
C LYS A 234 32.79 17.84 -6.95
N ARG A 235 33.22 18.09 -5.72
CA ARG A 235 32.53 18.96 -4.76
C ARG A 235 32.47 20.36 -5.37
N VAL A 236 31.31 20.76 -5.88
CA VAL A 236 31.08 22.16 -6.26
C VAL A 236 31.03 22.94 -4.96
N VAL A 237 32.14 23.61 -4.64
CA VAL A 237 32.20 24.57 -3.55
C VAL A 237 31.43 25.80 -4.04
N GLU A 238 30.15 25.89 -3.67
CA GLU A 238 29.41 27.15 -3.75
C GLU A 238 30.12 28.15 -2.83
N ARG A 239 30.59 29.25 -3.42
CA ARG A 239 31.12 30.39 -2.68
C ARG A 239 29.95 31.05 -1.95
N GLY A 240 29.88 30.83 -0.64
CA GLY A 240 28.97 31.55 0.25
C GLY A 240 29.25 33.06 0.20
N TRP A 241 28.17 33.82 0.05
CA TRP A 241 28.15 35.25 0.36
C TRP A 241 28.34 35.43 1.86
N ALA A 242 29.31 36.27 2.21
CA ALA A 242 29.56 36.71 3.56
C ALA A 242 28.60 37.86 3.90
N ASP A 243 27.91 37.76 5.02
CA ASP A 243 27.31 38.91 5.69
C ASP A 243 27.80 38.97 7.14
N GLN A 244 28.13 40.18 7.55
CA GLN A 244 28.83 40.55 8.77
C GLN A 244 27.88 40.60 9.96
N SER A 245 28.28 40.04 11.11
CA SER A 245 27.93 40.60 12.42
C SER A 245 28.83 40.04 13.54
N THR A 246 29.79 40.88 13.93
CA THR A 246 30.22 41.25 15.29
C THR A 246 30.32 40.20 16.43
N GLU A 247 31.57 40.14 16.91
CA GLU A 247 32.11 39.67 18.19
C GLU A 247 31.21 39.87 19.43
N SER A 248 31.23 38.86 20.32
CA SER A 248 31.71 39.05 21.71
C SER A 248 31.79 37.72 22.48
N ARG A 249 32.98 37.45 23.03
CA ARG A 249 33.29 36.59 24.19
C ARG A 249 34.05 37.52 25.17
N PRO A 250 34.32 37.20 26.46
CA PRO A 250 34.16 35.92 27.19
C PRO A 250 33.41 36.12 28.54
N THR A 251 33.21 35.15 29.43
CA THR A 251 34.17 34.74 30.49
C THR A 251 33.51 33.66 31.37
N THR A 252 34.27 32.67 31.82
CA THR A 252 33.96 31.77 32.95
C THR A 252 34.84 32.18 34.14
N PRO A 253 34.42 32.00 35.42
CA PRO A 253 34.82 30.79 36.14
C PRO A 253 33.80 30.24 37.18
N LEU A 254 34.02 28.97 37.57
CA LEU A 254 33.46 28.21 38.73
C LEU A 254 33.89 28.83 40.10
N PRO A 255 33.52 28.35 41.33
CA PRO A 255 32.92 27.05 41.72
C PRO A 255 31.89 27.04 42.91
N ASN A 256 31.36 25.82 43.20
CA ASN A 256 30.88 25.25 44.49
C ASN A 256 29.74 25.91 45.31
N SER A 257 28.65 25.16 45.58
CA SER A 257 28.36 24.55 46.90
C SER A 257 26.89 24.07 47.06
N ARG A 258 26.74 22.78 47.33
CA ARG A 258 25.88 22.13 48.35
C ARG A 258 24.78 22.98 49.05
N ALA A 259 23.51 22.60 48.90
CA ALA A 259 22.49 22.61 49.96
C ALA A 259 21.20 21.87 49.51
N ALA A 260 20.69 20.99 50.38
CA ALA A 260 19.33 20.45 50.33
C ALA A 260 18.30 21.55 50.65
N PRO A 261 17.00 21.34 50.36
CA PRO A 261 16.10 21.02 51.47
C PRO A 261 14.90 20.09 51.16
N THR A 262 14.58 19.29 52.18
CA THR A 262 13.28 19.18 52.88
C THR A 262 11.96 19.15 52.07
N ARG A 263 11.37 17.94 52.04
CA ARG A 263 9.99 17.56 52.44
C ARG A 263 8.92 18.66 52.42
N MET A 264 7.92 18.50 51.55
CA MET A 264 6.51 18.78 51.86
C MET A 264 5.61 17.65 51.32
N GLU A 265 4.79 17.14 52.23
CA GLU A 265 3.62 16.31 51.97
C GLU A 265 2.50 17.19 51.40
N THR A 266 1.71 16.68 50.46
CA THR A 266 0.24 16.73 50.53
C THR A 266 -0.37 15.88 49.41
N SER A 267 -1.25 14.98 49.84
CA SER A 267 -2.16 14.17 49.06
C SER A 267 -3.04 15.01 48.13
N THR A 268 -3.42 14.47 46.97
CA THR A 268 -4.82 14.39 46.53
C THR A 268 -4.98 13.32 45.44
N THR A 269 -5.82 12.36 45.77
CA THR A 269 -6.40 11.26 45.01
C THR A 269 -7.08 11.74 43.72
N MET A 270 -6.90 11.02 42.60
CA MET A 270 -7.96 10.73 41.61
C MET A 270 -7.59 9.41 40.92
N ALA A 271 -8.45 8.40 41.12
CA ALA A 271 -8.33 7.08 40.54
C ALA A 271 -8.87 7.08 39.11
N SER A 272 -8.13 6.47 38.19
CA SER A 272 -8.61 6.07 36.87
C SER A 272 -8.26 4.60 36.69
N SER A 273 -9.29 3.77 36.72
CA SER A 273 -9.22 2.32 36.57
C SER A 273 -8.86 1.95 35.13
N ILE A 274 -7.66 1.39 34.94
CA ILE A 274 -7.24 0.68 33.72
C ILE A 274 -7.27 -0.82 34.06
N SER A 275 -8.18 -1.54 33.41
CA SER A 275 -8.29 -2.99 33.46
C SER A 275 -7.25 -3.62 32.51
N THR A 276 -6.15 -4.11 33.06
CA THR A 276 -5.18 -4.97 32.34
C THR A 276 -5.52 -6.43 32.59
N SER A 277 -6.08 -7.13 31.60
CA SER A 277 -6.15 -8.59 31.59
C SER A 277 -4.93 -9.13 30.84
N SER A 278 -3.90 -9.50 31.61
CA SER A 278 -2.74 -10.25 31.17
C SER A 278 -3.05 -11.75 31.27
N THR A 279 -2.97 -12.46 30.14
CA THR A 279 -2.98 -13.92 30.11
C THR A 279 -1.72 -14.38 29.36
N ALA A 280 -0.71 -14.80 30.12
CA ALA A 280 0.47 -15.47 29.60
C ALA A 280 0.13 -16.94 29.21
N PRO A 281 0.73 -17.51 28.16
CA PRO A 281 0.60 -18.93 27.87
C PRO A 281 1.72 -19.72 28.56
N SER A 282 1.33 -20.69 29.39
CA SER A 282 2.22 -21.70 29.95
C SER A 282 2.44 -22.83 28.95
N THR A 283 3.72 -23.11 28.69
CA THR A 283 4.22 -24.31 28.03
C THR A 283 4.03 -25.54 28.92
N LEU A 284 3.34 -26.57 28.43
CA LEU A 284 3.53 -27.94 28.92
C LEU A 284 3.56 -28.95 27.76
N SER A 285 4.69 -29.63 27.70
CA SER A 285 4.98 -30.83 26.93
C SER A 285 4.37 -32.03 27.66
N THR A 286 3.57 -32.84 26.98
CA THR A 286 3.20 -34.18 27.46
C THR A 286 3.14 -35.16 26.29
N THR A 287 4.11 -36.06 26.25
CA THR A 287 4.09 -37.36 25.56
C THR A 287 3.01 -38.26 26.14
N LEU A 288 2.27 -39.00 25.32
CA LEU A 288 1.71 -40.29 25.73
C LEU A 288 1.32 -41.18 24.54
N SER A 289 1.81 -42.41 24.63
CA SER A 289 1.66 -43.55 23.75
C SER A 289 0.32 -44.26 23.93
N ASP A 290 -0.01 -45.07 22.92
CA ASP A 290 -0.76 -46.33 22.94
C ASP A 290 -2.09 -46.40 23.70
N LEU A 291 -3.18 -46.62 22.96
CA LEU A 291 -4.22 -47.56 23.36
C LEU A 291 -4.87 -48.23 22.14
N THR A 292 -5.00 -49.55 22.27
CA THR A 292 -5.41 -50.58 21.32
C THR A 292 -6.86 -50.47 20.86
N VAL A 293 -7.08 -50.78 19.58
CA VAL A 293 -8.39 -50.97 18.94
C VAL A 293 -8.91 -52.38 19.23
N SER A 294 -10.14 -52.49 19.70
CA SER A 294 -10.92 -53.73 19.74
C SER A 294 -12.06 -53.67 18.72
N ASP A 295 -12.10 -54.70 17.88
CA ASP A 295 -13.17 -55.01 16.94
C ASP A 295 -14.46 -55.43 17.67
N SER A 296 -15.62 -55.03 17.12
CA SER A 296 -16.87 -55.79 17.32
C SER A 296 -17.78 -55.62 16.12
N THR A 297 -17.94 -56.72 15.39
CA THR A 297 -18.98 -56.98 14.39
C THR A 297 -20.36 -57.06 15.04
N ALA A 298 -21.36 -56.39 14.46
CA ALA A 298 -22.77 -56.73 14.69
C ALA A 298 -23.60 -56.53 13.41
N THR A 299 -24.34 -57.58 13.10
CA THR A 299 -25.12 -57.84 11.89
C THR A 299 -26.58 -57.41 12.10
N GLY A 300 -27.18 -56.82 11.06
CA GLY A 300 -28.60 -57.01 10.72
C GLY A 300 -29.64 -56.10 11.39
N MET A 301 -30.39 -55.36 10.57
CA MET A 301 -31.85 -55.52 10.41
C MET A 301 -32.40 -54.46 9.46
N ASN A 302 -33.09 -54.91 8.41
CA ASN A 302 -33.83 -54.08 7.47
C ASN A 302 -35.14 -53.62 8.13
N SER A 303 -35.32 -52.31 8.28
CA SER A 303 -36.62 -51.69 8.59
C SER A 303 -37.07 -50.84 7.41
N LEU A 304 -38.22 -51.20 6.83
CA LEU A 304 -38.94 -50.44 5.82
C LEU A 304 -39.88 -49.48 6.55
N ASP A 305 -39.41 -48.28 6.89
CA ASP A 305 -40.24 -47.20 7.40
C ASP A 305 -40.34 -46.05 6.39
N GLY A 306 -41.54 -45.89 5.83
CA GLY A 306 -41.92 -44.78 4.96
C GLY A 306 -42.10 -43.50 5.76
N SER A 307 -41.00 -42.80 6.00
CA SER A 307 -41.04 -41.45 6.60
C SER A 307 -41.49 -40.41 5.56
N PRO A 308 -42.40 -39.49 5.91
CA PRO A 308 -42.81 -38.40 5.04
C PRO A 308 -41.61 -37.54 4.66
N LEU A 309 -41.46 -37.25 3.36
CA LEU A 309 -40.37 -36.45 2.81
C LEU A 309 -40.34 -35.08 3.49
N SER A 310 -39.41 -34.94 4.44
CA SER A 310 -39.14 -33.67 5.12
C SER A 310 -38.85 -32.59 4.05
N PRO A 311 -39.49 -31.41 4.13
CA PRO A 311 -39.29 -30.36 3.14
C PRO A 311 -37.80 -30.08 3.01
N ARG A 312 -37.25 -30.34 1.82
CA ARG A 312 -35.83 -30.11 1.53
C ARG A 312 -35.52 -28.67 1.86
N GLU A 313 -34.77 -28.45 2.94
CA GLU A 313 -34.25 -27.13 3.28
C GLU A 313 -33.60 -26.53 2.03
N PRO A 314 -33.97 -25.29 1.65
CA PRO A 314 -33.36 -24.63 0.53
C PRO A 314 -31.86 -24.53 0.82
N ARG A 315 -31.06 -25.34 0.12
CA ARG A 315 -29.60 -25.30 0.24
C ARG A 315 -29.16 -23.87 -0.06
N LEU A 316 -28.76 -23.15 0.99
CA LEU A 316 -28.17 -21.82 0.89
C LEU A 316 -27.00 -21.93 -0.08
N ARG A 317 -27.16 -21.36 -1.28
CA ARG A 317 -26.10 -21.35 -2.29
C ARG A 317 -24.96 -20.52 -1.71
N GLN A 318 -23.81 -21.17 -1.49
CA GLN A 318 -22.60 -20.43 -1.14
C GLN A 318 -22.29 -19.43 -2.27
N PRO A 319 -22.06 -18.15 -1.95
CA PRO A 319 -21.76 -17.15 -2.95
C PRO A 319 -20.50 -17.54 -3.72
N ARG A 320 -20.55 -17.43 -5.05
CA ARG A 320 -19.38 -17.68 -5.90
C ARG A 320 -18.28 -16.66 -5.57
N ARG A 321 -17.09 -17.16 -5.24
CA ARG A 321 -15.90 -16.33 -5.00
C ARG A 321 -15.09 -16.19 -6.31
N ASN A 322 -14.76 -14.96 -6.69
CA ASN A 322 -13.80 -14.68 -7.76
C ASN A 322 -12.39 -14.81 -7.18
N VAL A 323 -11.87 -16.04 -7.18
CA VAL A 323 -10.50 -16.33 -6.72
C VAL A 323 -9.62 -16.54 -7.95
N TYR A 324 -8.55 -15.76 -8.03
CA TYR A 324 -7.49 -15.91 -9.03
C TYR A 324 -6.29 -16.55 -8.37
N GLU A 325 -5.86 -17.70 -8.88
CA GLU A 325 -4.72 -18.44 -8.33
C GLU A 325 -3.67 -18.71 -9.40
N LYS A 326 -2.39 -18.67 -9.02
CA LYS A 326 -1.28 -19.08 -9.85
C LYS A 326 -0.25 -19.80 -9.01
N TRP A 327 0.16 -20.97 -9.49
CA TRP A 327 1.33 -21.67 -8.95
C TRP A 327 2.60 -20.99 -9.46
N VAL A 328 3.45 -20.57 -8.54
CA VAL A 328 4.72 -19.92 -8.81
C VAL A 328 5.82 -20.90 -8.48
N LYS A 329 6.61 -21.30 -9.49
CA LYS A 329 7.81 -22.10 -9.31
C LYS A 329 8.94 -21.22 -8.81
N LEU A 330 9.60 -21.65 -7.74
CA LEU A 330 10.81 -21.02 -7.22
C LEU A 330 12.02 -21.58 -7.97
N PRO A 331 12.99 -20.74 -8.36
CA PRO A 331 14.04 -21.13 -9.28
C PRO A 331 15.11 -22.05 -8.69
N PHE A 332 15.10 -22.40 -7.39
CA PHE A 332 16.17 -23.20 -6.78
C PHE A 332 15.72 -24.10 -5.62
N PRO A 333 16.40 -25.24 -5.41
CA PRO A 333 16.27 -26.00 -4.18
C PRO A 333 16.81 -25.18 -3.01
N GLN A 334 16.00 -24.99 -1.97
CA GLN A 334 16.46 -24.50 -0.67
C GLN A 334 17.53 -25.47 -0.14
N PRO A 335 18.72 -24.98 0.28
CA PRO A 335 19.81 -25.85 0.74
C PRO A 335 19.44 -26.70 1.96
N GLU A 336 18.40 -26.31 2.70
CA GLU A 336 18.03 -26.93 3.98
C GLU A 336 16.67 -27.66 3.95
N GLY A 337 16.08 -27.85 2.76
CA GLY A 337 14.81 -28.55 2.60
C GLY A 337 13.59 -27.85 3.19
N ARG A 338 13.75 -26.80 4.01
CA ARG A 338 12.65 -26.00 4.56
C ARG A 338 12.03 -25.10 3.48
N PRO A 339 10.70 -24.90 3.49
CA PRO A 339 10.06 -23.95 2.60
C PRO A 339 10.53 -22.51 2.92
N PRO A 340 10.70 -21.63 1.92
CA PRO A 340 11.01 -20.21 2.18
C PRO A 340 9.91 -19.53 2.98
N GLU A 341 10.27 -18.41 3.60
CA GLU A 341 9.28 -17.43 4.03
C GLU A 341 8.92 -16.52 2.84
N ILE A 342 7.63 -16.29 2.63
CA ILE A 342 7.12 -15.49 1.52
C ILE A 342 6.08 -14.52 2.04
N ILE A 343 6.25 -13.24 1.71
CA ILE A 343 5.24 -12.20 1.92
C ILE A 343 4.81 -11.59 0.59
N CYS A 344 3.60 -11.04 0.56
CA CYS A 344 3.03 -10.42 -0.62
C CYS A 344 2.19 -9.19 -0.29
N TRP A 345 2.04 -8.31 -1.28
CA TRP A 345 1.37 -7.02 -1.12
C TRP A 345 0.67 -6.63 -2.40
N LEU A 346 -0.39 -5.86 -2.29
CA LEU A 346 -1.13 -5.29 -3.40
C LEU A 346 -0.34 -4.15 -4.04
N ASN A 347 -0.11 -4.25 -5.35
CA ASN A 347 0.50 -3.19 -6.14
C ASN A 347 -0.40 -2.69 -7.27
N ARG A 348 -1.55 -3.35 -7.50
CA ARG A 348 -2.63 -2.83 -8.34
C ARG A 348 -4.00 -3.25 -7.81
N VAL A 349 -4.93 -2.31 -7.86
CA VAL A 349 -6.35 -2.49 -7.54
C VAL A 349 -7.17 -2.04 -8.75
N ASN A 350 -8.16 -2.83 -9.17
CA ASN A 350 -9.08 -2.49 -10.25
C ASN A 350 -10.48 -3.01 -9.94
N PHE A 351 -11.31 -2.13 -9.40
CA PHE A 351 -12.75 -2.34 -9.26
C PHE A 351 -13.46 -1.67 -10.44
N PRO A 352 -14.23 -2.42 -11.25
CA PRO A 352 -15.04 -1.84 -12.31
C PRO A 352 -16.16 -0.97 -11.75
N ALA A 353 -16.77 -0.17 -12.63
CA ALA A 353 -18.01 0.52 -12.31
C ALA A 353 -19.07 -0.49 -11.86
N ARG A 354 -19.87 -0.16 -10.85
CA ARG A 354 -20.98 -1.00 -10.42
C ARG A 354 -22.29 -0.23 -10.41
N ARG A 355 -23.41 -0.93 -10.52
CA ARG A 355 -24.72 -0.29 -10.30
C ARG A 355 -24.94 -0.10 -8.80
N ARG A 356 -25.57 0.99 -8.37
CA ARG A 356 -25.91 1.23 -6.95
C ARG A 356 -26.79 0.13 -6.35
N SER A 357 -27.54 -0.61 -7.17
CA SER A 357 -28.30 -1.78 -6.72
C SER A 357 -27.40 -2.93 -6.21
N GLU A 358 -26.14 -2.99 -6.64
CA GLU A 358 -25.18 -4.01 -6.23
C GLU A 358 -24.55 -3.60 -4.88
N ARG A 359 -25.23 -3.92 -3.77
CA ARG A 359 -24.82 -3.61 -2.39
C ARG A 359 -23.62 -4.38 -1.85
N ARG A 360 -22.70 -4.81 -2.71
CA ARG A 360 -21.59 -5.66 -2.26
C ARG A 360 -20.37 -4.84 -1.86
N PRO A 361 -19.68 -5.18 -0.77
CA PRO A 361 -18.45 -4.51 -0.39
C PRO A 361 -17.36 -4.66 -1.47
N ARG A 362 -16.33 -3.84 -1.36
CA ARG A 362 -15.09 -3.92 -2.12
C ARG A 362 -14.10 -4.74 -1.28
N ARG A 363 -14.09 -6.05 -1.52
CA ARG A 363 -13.13 -6.96 -0.89
C ARG A 363 -12.05 -7.35 -1.89
N LEU A 364 -10.80 -7.18 -1.48
CA LEU A 364 -9.63 -7.65 -2.21
C LEU A 364 -8.59 -8.15 -1.21
N PHE A 365 -8.04 -9.32 -1.46
CA PHE A 365 -7.03 -9.93 -0.59
C PHE A 365 -5.99 -10.68 -1.40
N ALA A 366 -4.73 -10.46 -1.08
CA ALA A 366 -3.57 -11.14 -1.63
C ALA A 366 -2.95 -11.99 -0.51
N LYS A 367 -2.75 -13.27 -0.79
CA LYS A 367 -2.04 -14.17 0.11
C LYS A 367 -1.22 -15.19 -0.65
N VAL A 368 -0.30 -15.81 0.08
CA VAL A 368 0.49 -16.94 -0.36
C VAL A 368 0.06 -18.17 0.43
N GLU A 369 -0.13 -19.29 -0.25
CA GLU A 369 -0.54 -20.57 0.34
C GLU A 369 0.30 -21.71 -0.20
N GLY A 370 0.32 -22.85 0.51
CA GLY A 370 0.98 -24.06 0.05
C GLY A 370 2.45 -23.81 -0.29
N VAL A 371 3.16 -23.14 0.61
CA VAL A 371 4.58 -22.83 0.40
C VAL A 371 5.39 -24.10 0.60
N GLU A 372 6.00 -24.55 -0.49
CA GLU A 372 6.91 -25.67 -0.53
C GLU A 372 8.31 -25.19 -0.95
N SER A 373 9.31 -26.05 -0.81
CA SER A 373 10.71 -25.72 -1.10
C SER A 373 10.96 -25.37 -2.58
N SER A 374 10.03 -25.73 -3.48
CA SER A 374 10.16 -25.51 -4.93
C SER A 374 9.08 -24.61 -5.54
N HIS A 375 7.99 -24.33 -4.82
CA HIS A 375 6.89 -23.56 -5.35
C HIS A 375 5.95 -23.06 -4.25
N PHE A 376 5.05 -22.16 -4.62
CA PHE A 376 3.95 -21.74 -3.77
C PHE A 376 2.73 -21.36 -4.61
N ARG A 377 1.58 -21.22 -3.97
CA ARG A 377 0.34 -20.74 -4.60
C ARG A 377 0.13 -19.26 -4.26
N ALA A 378 0.20 -18.40 -5.26
CA ALA A 378 -0.19 -17.00 -5.15
C ALA A 378 -1.70 -16.88 -5.36
N VAL A 379 -2.42 -16.31 -4.40
CA VAL A 379 -3.88 -16.18 -4.42
C VAL A 379 -4.28 -14.71 -4.33
N LEU A 380 -5.04 -14.25 -5.34
CA LEU A 380 -5.78 -12.99 -5.31
C LEU A 380 -7.27 -13.32 -5.17
N ASP A 381 -7.83 -13.11 -3.98
CA ASP A 381 -9.25 -13.24 -3.71
C ASP A 381 -9.92 -11.87 -3.90
N ALA A 382 -10.71 -11.74 -4.95
CA ALA A 382 -11.57 -10.59 -5.21
C ALA A 382 -13.05 -10.98 -5.03
N SER A 383 -13.35 -11.73 -3.96
CA SER A 383 -14.70 -12.11 -3.58
C SER A 383 -15.58 -10.89 -3.30
N GLY A 384 -16.90 -11.06 -3.46
CA GLY A 384 -17.86 -9.95 -3.38
C GLY A 384 -18.11 -9.23 -4.71
N LEU A 385 -17.42 -9.59 -5.80
CA LEU A 385 -17.42 -8.76 -7.01
C LEU A 385 -18.22 -9.21 -8.25
N ASP A 386 -18.70 -10.44 -8.37
CA ASP A 386 -19.66 -10.79 -9.43
C ASP A 386 -20.54 -11.99 -9.03
N ASP A 387 -21.85 -11.85 -9.20
CA ASP A 387 -22.75 -13.01 -9.35
C ASP A 387 -23.74 -12.77 -10.51
N ARG A 388 -23.31 -12.03 -11.54
CA ARG A 388 -24.14 -11.80 -12.74
C ARG A 388 -24.39 -13.05 -13.58
N THR A 389 -23.76 -14.18 -13.28
CA THR A 389 -23.92 -15.41 -14.07
C THR A 389 -25.27 -16.12 -13.89
N ASP A 390 -26.12 -15.71 -12.94
CA ASP A 390 -27.39 -16.39 -12.68
C ASP A 390 -28.63 -15.67 -13.27
N ARG A 391 -28.47 -14.52 -13.97
CA ARG A 391 -29.55 -14.03 -14.83
C ARG A 391 -29.41 -14.67 -16.21
N GLY A 392 -30.04 -15.83 -16.35
CA GLY A 392 -30.15 -16.54 -17.61
C GLY A 392 -30.73 -15.65 -18.71
N GLY A 393 -30.07 -15.66 -19.87
CA GLY A 393 -30.69 -15.38 -21.16
C GLY A 393 -30.98 -13.94 -21.49
N MET A 394 -29.94 -13.12 -21.71
CA MET A 394 -29.97 -12.16 -22.82
C MET A 394 -28.53 -11.85 -23.25
N ASP A 395 -28.26 -12.06 -24.52
CA ASP A 395 -27.00 -11.80 -25.22
C ASP A 395 -26.70 -10.29 -25.31
N HIS A 396 -26.54 -9.64 -24.16
CA HIS A 396 -25.94 -8.32 -24.13
C HIS A 396 -24.46 -8.48 -24.43
N ASN A 397 -24.10 -8.28 -25.69
CA ASN A 397 -22.72 -8.08 -26.13
C ASN A 397 -22.17 -6.85 -25.41
N PRO A 398 -21.32 -7.03 -24.39
CA PRO A 398 -20.83 -5.89 -23.64
C PRO A 398 -19.86 -5.12 -24.52
N SER A 399 -20.11 -3.82 -24.70
CA SER A 399 -19.16 -2.94 -25.38
C SER A 399 -17.82 -2.99 -24.64
N PHE A 400 -16.75 -3.23 -25.40
CA PHE A 400 -15.41 -3.58 -24.93
C PHE A 400 -14.71 -2.57 -23.99
N ASP A 401 -15.24 -1.35 -23.84
CA ASP A 401 -14.48 -0.26 -23.21
C ASP A 401 -14.73 -0.08 -21.69
N ASP A 402 -15.74 -0.74 -21.10
CA ASP A 402 -16.04 -0.58 -19.65
C ASP A 402 -16.04 -1.89 -18.84
N GLU A 403 -15.91 -3.06 -19.49
CA GLU A 403 -15.91 -4.37 -18.83
C GLU A 403 -14.50 -4.93 -18.57
N SER A 404 -13.59 -4.10 -18.05
CA SER A 404 -12.38 -4.70 -17.48
C SER A 404 -12.80 -5.57 -16.30
N PRO A 405 -12.58 -6.90 -16.33
CA PRO A 405 -12.86 -7.73 -15.18
C PRO A 405 -12.06 -7.19 -13.99
N VAL A 406 -12.66 -7.40 -12.83
CA VAL A 406 -12.07 -7.14 -11.53
C VAL A 406 -10.64 -7.63 -11.51
N GLY A 407 -9.74 -6.68 -11.34
CA GLY A 407 -8.33 -6.90 -11.52
C GLY A 407 -7.58 -6.58 -10.24
N ALA A 408 -6.57 -7.36 -9.95
CA ALA A 408 -5.56 -6.98 -8.98
C ALA A 408 -4.21 -7.48 -9.44
N SER A 409 -3.16 -6.89 -8.92
CA SER A 409 -1.86 -7.54 -8.90
C SER A 409 -1.27 -7.45 -7.51
N MET A 410 -0.47 -8.47 -7.21
CA MET A 410 0.41 -8.47 -6.06
C MET A 410 1.86 -8.57 -6.50
N CYS A 411 2.75 -7.98 -5.72
CA CYS A 411 4.16 -8.35 -5.72
C CYS A 411 4.43 -9.26 -4.51
N TRP A 412 5.50 -10.04 -4.59
CA TRP A 412 5.92 -10.91 -3.50
C TRP A 412 7.44 -10.92 -3.39
N ILE A 413 7.91 -11.18 -2.19
CA ILE A 413 9.32 -11.48 -1.89
C ILE A 413 9.37 -12.80 -1.13
N GLY A 414 10.25 -13.69 -1.58
CA GLY A 414 10.61 -14.92 -0.87
C GLY A 414 12.05 -14.87 -0.41
N TYR A 415 12.34 -15.38 0.77
CA TYR A 415 13.70 -15.47 1.31
C TYR A 415 13.86 -16.77 2.13
N PRO A 416 15.09 -17.21 2.46
CA PRO A 416 15.31 -18.49 3.11
C PRO A 416 14.70 -18.46 4.52
N HIS A 417 14.10 -19.58 4.92
CA HIS A 417 13.54 -19.70 6.26
C HIS A 417 14.61 -19.44 7.33
N GLY A 418 14.28 -18.66 8.36
CA GLY A 418 15.23 -18.35 9.44
C GLY A 418 16.42 -17.49 9.01
N LYS A 419 16.30 -16.74 7.91
CA LYS A 419 17.31 -15.75 7.51
C LYS A 419 17.55 -14.78 8.68
N LYS A 420 18.80 -14.73 9.16
CA LYS A 420 19.19 -13.83 10.26
C LYS A 420 18.85 -12.39 9.93
N CYS A 421 18.39 -11.65 10.95
CA CYS A 421 18.06 -10.23 10.85
C CYS A 421 16.97 -9.91 9.81
N VAL A 422 16.09 -10.87 9.51
CA VAL A 422 14.93 -10.65 8.64
C VAL A 422 13.71 -11.32 9.25
N ASP A 423 12.79 -10.53 9.81
CA ASP A 423 11.51 -11.03 10.33
C ASP A 423 10.35 -10.55 9.45
N SER A 424 9.25 -11.28 9.41
CA SER A 424 8.07 -10.87 8.64
C SER A 424 6.78 -11.46 9.17
N GLY A 425 5.66 -10.90 8.73
CA GLY A 425 4.36 -11.41 9.12
C GLY A 425 3.20 -10.73 8.39
N VAL A 426 2.00 -11.07 8.87
CA VAL A 426 0.73 -10.51 8.42
C VAL A 426 -0.01 -9.97 9.64
N ILE A 427 -0.60 -8.80 9.48
CA ILE A 427 -1.45 -8.15 10.47
C ILE A 427 -2.86 -8.11 9.89
N GLU A 428 -3.84 -8.43 10.73
CA GLU A 428 -5.26 -8.37 10.42
C GLU A 428 -5.95 -7.47 11.44
N ALA A 429 -6.80 -6.57 10.96
CA ALA A 429 -7.63 -5.71 11.79
C ALA A 429 -9.07 -5.77 11.30
N THR A 430 -10.00 -5.97 12.24
CA THR A 430 -11.44 -5.91 12.02
C THR A 430 -11.98 -4.64 12.66
N PHE A 431 -12.90 -3.98 11.98
CA PHE A 431 -13.49 -2.71 12.41
C PHE A 431 -14.97 -2.94 12.74
N GLY A 432 -15.39 -2.53 13.94
CA GLY A 432 -16.79 -2.59 14.35
C GLY A 432 -17.66 -1.65 13.51
N LEU A 433 -18.86 -2.09 13.12
CA LEU A 433 -19.82 -1.24 12.39
C LEU A 433 -20.41 -0.13 13.26
N ASP A 434 -20.44 -0.35 14.58
CA ASP A 434 -21.11 0.53 15.55
C ASP A 434 -20.17 1.62 16.10
N GLU A 435 -18.85 1.49 15.91
CA GLU A 435 -17.84 2.45 16.40
C GLU A 435 -17.57 3.58 15.38
N GLN A 436 -18.45 3.72 14.39
CA GLN A 436 -18.16 4.45 13.16
C GLN A 436 -18.76 5.87 13.10
N GLU A 437 -18.85 6.56 14.24
CA GLU A 437 -19.38 7.93 14.29
C GLU A 437 -18.31 8.99 13.97
N ASP A 438 -17.03 8.69 14.18
CA ASP A 438 -15.94 9.62 13.89
C ASP A 438 -15.54 9.63 12.41
N ASP A 439 -14.87 10.68 11.96
CA ASP A 439 -14.36 10.76 10.58
C ASP A 439 -13.07 9.93 10.38
N GLU A 440 -12.42 9.45 11.44
CA GLU A 440 -11.14 8.73 11.39
C GLU A 440 -11.17 7.55 12.37
N TYR A 441 -10.86 6.34 11.87
CA TYR A 441 -10.82 5.12 12.70
C TYR A 441 -9.53 4.38 12.42
N ASP A 442 -8.80 4.08 13.49
CA ASP A 442 -7.59 3.29 13.42
C ASP A 442 -7.57 2.18 14.45
N GLN A 443 -6.96 1.08 14.05
CA GLN A 443 -6.54 0.00 14.92
C GLN A 443 -5.02 0.07 15.04
N LEU A 444 -4.54 0.17 16.28
CA LEU A 444 -3.11 0.11 16.61
C LEU A 444 -2.77 -1.32 17.02
N VAL A 445 -1.89 -1.96 16.25
CA VAL A 445 -1.44 -3.33 16.51
C VAL A 445 0.03 -3.31 16.87
N ARG A 446 0.37 -3.72 18.09
CA ARG A 446 1.77 -4.00 18.47
C ARG A 446 2.19 -5.33 17.82
N VAL A 447 3.35 -5.30 17.18
CA VAL A 447 3.99 -6.47 16.60
C VAL A 447 5.35 -6.62 17.25
N ASP A 448 5.57 -7.76 17.89
CA ASP A 448 6.85 -8.10 18.48
C ASP A 448 7.69 -8.91 17.48
N PHE A 449 8.97 -8.56 17.39
CA PHE A 449 9.96 -9.32 16.66
C PHE A 449 10.35 -10.56 17.44
N LYS A 450 10.90 -11.55 16.74
CA LYS A 450 11.56 -12.69 17.40
C LYS A 450 12.70 -12.22 18.30
N ASP A 451 12.72 -12.72 19.53
CA ASP A 451 13.70 -12.36 20.55
C ASP A 451 15.15 -12.44 20.06
N GLY A 452 15.90 -11.36 20.27
CA GLY A 452 17.32 -11.28 19.94
C GLY A 452 17.65 -11.22 18.45
N TRP A 453 16.66 -11.07 17.56
CA TRP A 453 16.90 -10.98 16.11
C TRP A 453 17.51 -9.64 15.69
N PHE A 454 17.25 -8.59 16.46
CA PHE A 454 17.69 -7.24 16.17
C PHE A 454 18.42 -6.63 17.36
N THR A 455 19.68 -6.23 17.16
CA THR A 455 20.48 -5.50 18.15
C THR A 455 20.38 -3.99 18.00
N LYS A 456 19.80 -3.53 16.89
CA LYS A 456 19.45 -2.14 16.57
C LYS A 456 18.06 -2.14 15.93
N PRO A 457 17.27 -1.06 16.07
CA PRO A 457 15.97 -0.97 15.42
C PRO A 457 16.09 -1.26 13.91
N PRO A 458 15.37 -2.27 13.38
CA PRO A 458 15.44 -2.61 11.96
C PRO A 458 14.70 -1.59 11.09
N THR A 459 14.91 -1.67 9.79
CA THR A 459 14.00 -1.00 8.84
C THR A 459 12.76 -1.86 8.66
N VAL A 460 11.59 -1.33 9.00
CA VAL A 460 10.31 -2.03 8.85
C VAL A 460 9.53 -1.46 7.69
N LEU A 461 9.07 -2.33 6.80
CA LEU A 461 8.27 -1.99 5.63
C LEU A 461 6.93 -2.72 5.74
N ALA A 462 5.82 -1.99 5.65
CA ALA A 462 4.47 -2.54 5.67
C ALA A 462 3.63 -2.01 4.51
N ALA A 463 2.85 -2.87 3.88
CA ALA A 463 1.93 -2.51 2.83
C ALA A 463 0.67 -3.38 2.87
N LEU A 464 -0.38 -2.90 2.20
CA LEU A 464 -1.67 -3.56 2.09
C LEU A 464 -1.52 -4.91 1.42
N SER A 465 -1.94 -5.97 2.11
CA SER A 465 -2.18 -7.29 1.52
C SER A 465 -3.67 -7.49 1.25
N GLY A 466 -4.56 -6.70 1.85
CA GLY A 466 -5.97 -6.67 1.48
C GLY A 466 -6.80 -5.63 2.24
N PHE A 467 -8.07 -5.54 1.87
CA PHE A 467 -9.10 -4.81 2.61
C PHE A 467 -10.50 -5.31 2.22
N ASP A 468 -11.46 -5.13 3.13
CA ASP A 468 -12.91 -5.26 2.90
C ASP A 468 -13.52 -3.90 3.25
N ALA A 469 -13.75 -3.09 2.22
CA ALA A 469 -14.29 -1.73 2.36
C ALA A 469 -15.77 -1.70 1.95
N ASP A 470 -16.56 -0.86 2.60
CA ASP A 470 -17.91 -0.57 2.15
C ASP A 470 -17.87 0.12 0.78
N ARG A 471 -18.98 0.00 0.08
CA ARG A 471 -19.19 0.54 -1.27
C ARG A 471 -19.57 2.02 -1.24
N ASP A 472 -20.19 2.45 -0.14
CA ASP A 472 -20.88 3.73 -0.02
C ASP A 472 -19.82 4.78 0.33
N GLY A 473 -19.06 5.19 -0.68
CA GLY A 473 -18.04 6.24 -0.59
C GLY A 473 -16.73 5.94 -1.29
N ASP A 474 -15.75 6.77 -0.97
CA ASP A 474 -14.38 6.70 -1.43
C ASP A 474 -13.66 5.52 -0.77
N LEU A 475 -12.70 4.91 -1.48
CA LEU A 475 -11.78 3.96 -0.87
C LEU A 475 -10.67 4.75 -0.18
N ARG A 476 -10.71 4.75 1.15
CA ARG A 476 -9.68 5.35 2.00
C ARG A 476 -9.16 4.28 2.93
N VAL A 477 -7.88 3.95 2.79
CA VAL A 477 -7.25 2.89 3.57
C VAL A 477 -5.77 3.21 3.72
N ARG A 478 -5.23 3.00 4.92
CA ARG A 478 -3.81 3.17 5.22
C ARG A 478 -3.26 2.09 6.12
N VAL A 479 -1.97 1.88 5.98
CA VAL A 479 -1.08 1.10 6.83
C VAL A 479 0.13 1.97 7.11
N GLU A 480 0.40 2.21 8.39
CA GLU A 480 1.51 3.06 8.82
C GLU A 480 2.30 2.34 9.92
N VAL A 481 3.62 2.38 9.82
CA VAL A 481 4.54 1.80 10.81
C VAL A 481 5.04 2.93 11.71
N GLN A 482 4.95 2.71 13.02
CA GLN A 482 5.32 3.66 14.05
C GLN A 482 6.15 2.95 15.13
N TRP A 483 6.93 3.74 15.87
CA TRP A 483 7.64 3.30 17.08
C TRP A 483 8.41 1.99 16.93
N VAL A 484 9.29 1.94 15.91
CA VAL A 484 10.16 0.80 15.66
C VAL A 484 11.32 0.81 16.67
N ASP A 485 11.45 -0.27 17.42
CA ASP A 485 12.53 -0.53 18.37
C ASP A 485 13.20 -1.88 18.07
N THR A 486 14.01 -2.42 18.97
CA THR A 486 14.65 -3.74 18.79
C THR A 486 13.72 -4.91 19.07
N GLU A 487 12.62 -4.67 19.76
CA GLU A 487 11.66 -5.67 20.23
C GLU A 487 10.44 -5.74 19.33
N GLY A 488 10.13 -4.71 18.56
CA GLY A 488 8.95 -4.66 17.71
C GLY A 488 8.65 -3.28 17.12
N PHE A 489 7.39 -3.11 16.71
CA PHE A 489 6.84 -1.85 16.21
C PHE A 489 5.33 -1.79 16.42
N ILE A 490 4.73 -0.61 16.26
CA ILE A 490 3.28 -0.44 16.22
C ILE A 490 2.84 -0.18 14.78
N CYS A 491 1.86 -0.95 14.32
CA CYS A 491 1.23 -0.79 13.02
C CYS A 491 -0.14 -0.14 13.19
N ARG A 492 -0.36 0.99 12.51
CA ARG A 492 -1.66 1.67 12.44
C ARG A 492 -2.35 1.26 11.14
N LEU A 493 -3.50 0.60 11.26
CA LEU A 493 -4.38 0.27 10.13
C LEU A 493 -5.68 1.06 10.28
N GLY A 494 -6.13 1.71 9.21
CA GLY A 494 -7.33 2.52 9.35
C GLY A 494 -7.85 3.18 8.08
N SER A 495 -8.89 3.98 8.27
CA SER A 495 -9.59 4.76 7.25
C SER A 495 -9.94 6.16 7.77
N TRP A 496 -10.29 7.08 6.88
CA TRP A 496 -10.62 8.46 7.22
C TRP A 496 -11.64 9.10 6.27
N GLY A 497 -12.19 10.25 6.70
CA GLY A 497 -13.27 11.05 6.09
C GLY A 497 -14.45 10.25 5.53
N GLY A 498 -14.97 9.32 6.34
CA GLY A 498 -16.16 8.54 6.01
C GLY A 498 -15.93 7.31 5.13
N GLY A 499 -14.68 6.96 4.80
CA GLY A 499 -14.38 5.65 4.20
C GLY A 499 -14.67 4.56 5.23
N ARG A 500 -15.51 3.58 4.92
CA ARG A 500 -15.84 2.50 5.86
C ARG A 500 -15.03 1.23 5.57
N LEU A 501 -14.21 0.80 6.52
CA LEU A 501 -13.53 -0.50 6.47
C LEU A 501 -14.23 -1.48 7.39
N LYS A 502 -14.29 -2.74 6.98
CA LYS A 502 -14.73 -3.88 7.80
C LYS A 502 -13.53 -4.71 8.24
N GLU A 503 -12.64 -4.97 7.29
CA GLU A 503 -11.42 -5.74 7.49
C GLU A 503 -10.27 -5.05 6.74
N CYS A 504 -9.06 -5.06 7.31
CA CYS A 504 -7.84 -4.59 6.65
C CYS A 504 -6.71 -5.56 6.96
N TRP A 505 -5.90 -5.89 5.94
CA TRP A 505 -4.73 -6.73 6.11
C TRP A 505 -3.48 -6.01 5.61
N ALA A 506 -2.41 -6.14 6.38
CA ALA A 506 -1.09 -5.67 6.02
C ALA A 506 -0.09 -6.82 6.07
N SER A 507 0.81 -6.89 5.10
CA SER A 507 2.03 -7.68 5.22
C SER A 507 3.20 -6.76 5.58
N TRP A 508 4.13 -7.26 6.38
CA TRP A 508 5.28 -6.49 6.82
C TRP A 508 6.57 -7.31 6.77
N VAL A 509 7.71 -6.63 6.63
CA VAL A 509 9.06 -7.20 6.82
C VAL A 509 9.93 -6.23 7.59
N ALA A 510 10.74 -6.75 8.51
CA ALA A 510 11.76 -6.05 9.25
C ALA A 510 13.15 -6.51 8.76
N LEU A 511 14.00 -5.56 8.38
CA LEU A 511 15.35 -5.79 7.86
C LEU A 511 16.39 -5.16 8.78
N GLY A 512 17.19 -5.98 9.44
CA GLY A 512 18.29 -5.55 10.30
C GLY A 512 19.57 -5.26 9.52
N SER A 513 20.44 -4.46 10.11
CA SER A 513 21.75 -4.05 9.56
C SER A 513 22.91 -4.92 10.01
#